data_AF-A0A1S3ZP79-F1
#
_entry.id   AF-A0A1S3ZP79-F1
#
_cell.length_a   1.000
_cell.length_b   1.000
_cell.length_c   1.000
_cell.angle_alpha   90.00
_cell.angle_beta   90.00
_cell.angle_gamma   90.00
#
_symmetry.space_group_name_H-M   'P 1'
#
loop_
_entity.id
_entity.type
_entity.pdbx_description
1 polymer ?
#
loop_
_entity_poly.entity_id
_entity_poly.type
_entity_poly.pdbx_seq_one_letter_code
_entity_poly.pdbx_strand_id
1 'polypeptide(L)'
;MENSGPFCRCGDAVVLVISLSTDNPGRRFYDCKNYEKYKKTGCKYFAWFDPPTHEHLKPAILGLLKKKNQFEGHLQESRKQRNWRRIFFLILGLIFIKAIVFGSSQHCYIV
;
A
#
# COMPACT_ATOMS: atom_id res chain seq x y z
N MET A 1 26.53 -26.90 -1.15
CA MET A 1 27.08 -25.65 -0.59
C MET A 1 25.89 -24.83 -0.13
N GLU A 2 25.80 -24.62 1.17
CA GLU A 2 24.66 -23.99 1.83
C GLU A 2 24.63 -22.49 1.45
N ASN A 3 23.53 -22.05 0.84
CA ASN A 3 23.31 -20.68 0.36
C ASN A 3 23.11 -19.70 1.54
N SER A 4 24.13 -19.49 2.37
CA SER A 4 24.09 -18.42 3.37
C SER A 4 24.31 -17.07 2.68
N GLY A 5 23.23 -16.46 2.19
CA GLY A 5 23.26 -15.07 1.71
C GLY A 5 23.79 -14.09 2.77
N PRO A 6 24.08 -12.83 2.41
CA PRO A 6 24.69 -11.89 3.35
C PRO A 6 23.83 -11.69 4.60
N PHE A 7 24.48 -11.46 5.75
CA PHE A 7 23.80 -11.09 6.99
C PHE A 7 23.88 -9.57 7.19
N CYS A 8 22.83 -8.99 7.75
CA CYS A 8 22.81 -7.58 8.12
C CYS A 8 23.52 -7.36 9.47
N ARG A 9 23.69 -6.09 9.86
CA ARG A 9 24.29 -5.72 11.16
C ARG A 9 23.49 -6.17 12.40
N CYS A 10 22.28 -6.70 12.23
CA CYS A 10 21.52 -7.33 13.32
C CYS A 10 21.86 -8.81 13.50
N GLY A 11 22.68 -9.41 12.62
CA GLY A 11 22.92 -10.87 12.59
C GLY A 11 21.83 -11.67 11.86
N ASP A 12 20.82 -10.99 11.29
CA ASP A 12 19.75 -11.60 10.51
C ASP A 12 20.09 -11.68 9.02
N ALA A 13 19.59 -12.70 8.32
CA ALA A 13 19.66 -12.78 6.86
C ALA A 13 19.02 -11.53 6.21
N VAL A 14 19.69 -10.99 5.18
CA VAL A 14 19.19 -9.85 4.40
C VAL A 14 18.08 -10.27 3.44
N VAL A 15 17.29 -9.29 2.99
CA VAL A 15 16.29 -9.47 1.93
C VAL A 15 16.76 -8.80 0.65
N LEU A 16 16.41 -9.38 -0.50
CA LEU A 16 16.66 -8.78 -1.81
C LEU A 16 15.45 -7.92 -2.22
N VAL A 17 15.69 -6.63 -2.43
CA VAL A 17 14.67 -5.62 -2.71
C VAL A 17 14.92 -5.00 -4.08
N ILE A 18 13.86 -4.65 -4.80
CA ILE A 18 13.93 -3.89 -6.05
C ILE A 18 13.72 -2.40 -5.73
N SER A 19 14.68 -1.56 -6.10
CA SER A 19 14.54 -0.11 -5.98
C SER A 19 13.52 0.43 -6.99
N LEU A 20 12.57 1.21 -6.48
CA LEU A 20 11.57 1.93 -7.29
C LEU A 20 11.88 3.44 -7.35
N SER A 21 13.07 3.85 -6.92
CA SER A 21 13.49 5.26 -6.98
C SER A 21 13.74 5.71 -8.41
N THR A 22 13.68 7.03 -8.62
CA THR A 22 13.99 7.65 -9.91
C THR A 22 15.43 7.43 -10.35
N ASP A 23 16.35 7.39 -9.39
CA ASP A 23 17.79 7.40 -9.66
C ASP A 23 18.31 5.99 -9.93
N ASN A 24 17.70 4.99 -9.29
CA ASN A 24 18.08 3.58 -9.41
C ASN A 24 16.85 2.70 -9.73
N PRO A 25 16.12 2.95 -10.83
CA PRO A 25 14.87 2.25 -11.10
C PRO A 25 15.15 0.80 -11.49
N GLY A 26 14.44 -0.13 -10.85
CA GLY A 26 14.55 -1.57 -11.12
C GLY A 26 15.81 -2.24 -10.59
N ARG A 27 16.76 -1.48 -10.00
CA ARG A 27 18.03 -2.02 -9.50
C ARG A 27 17.80 -2.77 -8.19
N ARG A 28 18.32 -4.00 -8.07
CA ARG A 28 18.20 -4.75 -6.82
C ARG A 28 19.29 -4.41 -5.81
N PHE A 29 18.92 -4.41 -4.54
CA PHE A 29 19.82 -4.23 -3.40
C PHE A 29 19.42 -5.15 -2.25
N TYR A 30 20.38 -5.47 -1.40
CA TYR A 30 20.16 -6.14 -0.12
C TYR A 30 19.85 -5.12 0.96
N ASP A 31 18.82 -5.40 1.75
CA ASP A 31 18.41 -4.59 2.90
C ASP A 31 18.19 -5.47 4.14
N CYS A 32 18.22 -4.84 5.31
CA CYS A 32 17.79 -5.47 6.54
C CYS A 32 16.28 -5.75 6.48
N LYS A 33 15.86 -6.99 6.75
CA LYS A 33 14.43 -7.36 6.84
C LYS A 33 13.65 -6.51 7.84
N ASN A 34 14.33 -5.95 8.85
CA ASN A 34 13.74 -5.13 9.91
C ASN A 34 13.76 -3.63 9.59
N TYR A 35 14.20 -3.21 8.40
CA TYR A 35 14.32 -1.79 8.02
C TYR A 35 12.97 -1.05 8.15
N GLU A 36 11.88 -1.61 7.62
CA GLU A 36 10.55 -0.99 7.65
C GLU A 36 9.98 -0.86 9.06
N LYS A 37 10.27 -1.84 9.94
CA LYS A 37 9.80 -1.86 11.33
C LYS A 37 10.49 -0.81 12.18
N TYR A 38 11.77 -0.54 11.92
CA TYR A 38 12.62 0.33 12.74
C TYR A 38 13.25 1.46 11.93
N LYS A 39 12.52 2.10 11.00
CA LYS A 39 13.06 3.10 10.05
C LYS A 39 14.11 4.08 10.61
N LYS A 40 13.98 4.51 11.87
CA LYS A 40 14.94 5.42 12.54
C LYS A 40 16.08 4.73 13.30
N THR A 41 15.85 3.53 13.84
CA THR A 41 16.75 2.82 14.77
C THR A 41 17.26 1.47 14.25
N GLY A 42 16.79 1.03 13.09
CA GLY A 42 17.22 -0.19 12.43
C GLY A 42 18.68 -0.08 12.01
N CYS A 43 19.30 -1.22 11.70
CA CYS A 43 20.73 -1.25 11.45
C CYS A 43 21.15 -0.62 10.11
N LYS A 44 20.21 -0.23 9.24
CA LYS A 44 20.43 0.45 7.95
C LYS A 44 21.40 -0.27 7.02
N TYR A 45 21.46 -1.60 7.09
CA TYR A 45 22.29 -2.38 6.18
C TYR A 45 21.84 -2.15 4.73
N PHE A 46 22.78 -1.92 3.84
CA PHE A 46 22.52 -1.68 2.43
C PHE A 46 23.69 -2.17 1.59
N ALA A 47 23.41 -2.93 0.53
CA ALA A 47 24.41 -3.29 -0.46
C ALA A 47 23.76 -3.49 -1.83
N TRP A 48 24.38 -2.99 -2.91
CA TRP A 48 23.86 -3.23 -4.26
C TRP A 48 24.06 -4.69 -4.67
N PHE A 49 23.01 -5.30 -5.22
CA PHE A 49 23.08 -6.65 -5.81
C PHE A 49 23.45 -6.56 -7.30
N ASP A 50 22.73 -5.72 -8.04
CA ASP A 50 22.99 -5.48 -9.45
C ASP A 50 23.96 -4.30 -9.66
N PRO A 51 24.69 -4.25 -10.79
CA PRO A 51 25.31 -3.01 -11.25
C PRO A 51 24.24 -1.91 -11.50
N PRO A 52 24.64 -0.65 -11.71
CA PRO A 52 23.71 0.42 -12.04
C PRO A 52 22.82 0.07 -13.25
N THR A 53 21.53 0.44 -13.18
CA THR A 53 20.60 0.27 -14.30
C THR A 53 21.10 1.05 -15.51
N HIS A 54 21.16 0.40 -16.66
CA HIS A 54 21.59 1.03 -17.91
C HIS A 54 20.70 2.25 -18.25
N GLU A 55 21.30 3.37 -18.65
CA GLU A 55 20.60 4.65 -18.88
C GLU A 55 19.44 4.52 -19.86
N HIS A 56 19.65 3.85 -21.00
CA HIS A 56 18.59 3.53 -21.98
C HIS A 56 17.34 2.84 -21.38
N LEU A 57 17.50 2.01 -20.34
CA LEU A 57 16.38 1.28 -19.74
C LEU A 57 15.61 2.12 -18.71
N LYS A 58 16.24 3.15 -18.14
CA LYS A 58 15.61 3.96 -17.09
C LYS A 58 14.30 4.60 -17.53
N PRO A 59 14.18 5.26 -18.71
CA PRO A 59 12.91 5.87 -19.14
C PRO A 59 11.77 4.86 -19.26
N ALA A 60 12.06 3.65 -19.77
CA ALA A 60 11.06 2.60 -19.90
C ALA A 60 10.58 2.11 -18.51
N ILE A 61 11.51 1.81 -17.60
CA ILE A 61 11.17 1.35 -16.24
C ILE A 61 10.41 2.45 -15.49
N LEU A 62 10.86 3.71 -15.55
CA LEU A 62 10.17 4.84 -14.93
C LEU A 62 8.77 5.06 -15.50
N GLY A 63 8.61 4.90 -16.81
CA GLY A 63 7.31 4.96 -17.47
C GLY A 63 6.35 3.89 -16.93
N LEU A 64 6.83 2.67 -16.71
CA LEU A 64 6.04 1.59 -16.10
C LEU A 64 5.70 1.88 -14.64
N LEU A 65 6.66 2.37 -13.84
CA LEU A 65 6.40 2.75 -12.44
C LEU A 65 5.37 3.88 -12.34
N LYS A 66 5.45 4.89 -13.22
CA LYS A 66 4.48 5.97 -13.28
C LYS A 66 3.07 5.43 -13.58
N LYS A 67 2.93 4.56 -14.58
CA LYS A 67 1.65 3.91 -14.90
C LYS A 67 1.13 3.08 -13.74
N LYS A 68 1.98 2.28 -13.08
CA LYS A 68 1.61 1.50 -11.88
C LYS A 68 1.01 2.40 -10.79
N ASN A 69 1.72 3.47 -10.44
CA ASN A 69 1.28 4.39 -9.39
C ASN A 69 -0.04 5.09 -9.77
N GLN A 70 -0.22 5.44 -11.05
CA GLN A 70 -1.47 5.99 -11.55
C GLN A 70 -2.62 4.98 -11.39
N PHE A 71 -2.43 3.72 -11.80
CA PHE A 71 -3.44 2.67 -11.64
C PHE A 71 -3.78 2.41 -10.17
N GLU A 72 -2.78 2.31 -9.31
CA GLU A 72 -2.98 2.15 -7.86
C GLU A 72 -3.78 3.32 -7.27
N GLY A 73 -3.49 4.55 -7.69
CA GLY A 73 -4.25 5.74 -7.32
C GLY A 73 -5.72 5.67 -7.75
N HIS A 74 -6.00 5.31 -9.00
CA HIS A 74 -7.37 5.12 -9.48
C HIS A 74 -8.10 4.01 -8.72
N LEU A 75 -7.43 2.90 -8.42
CA LEU A 75 -7.99 1.80 -7.63
C LEU A 75 -8.30 2.25 -6.20
N GLN A 76 -7.42 3.01 -5.56
CA GLN A 76 -7.64 3.54 -4.22
C GLN A 76 -8.83 4.51 -4.18
N GLU A 77 -8.93 5.41 -5.16
CA GLU A 77 -10.04 6.35 -5.26
C GLU A 77 -11.36 5.62 -5.53
N SER A 78 -11.37 4.64 -6.44
CA SER A 78 -12.53 3.78 -6.69
C SER A 78 -12.97 3.02 -5.43
N ARG A 79 -12.01 2.47 -4.66
CA ARG A 79 -12.29 1.82 -3.37
C ARG A 79 -12.90 2.80 -2.36
N LYS A 80 -12.35 4.01 -2.26
CA LYS A 80 -12.88 5.08 -1.38
C LYS A 80 -14.30 5.45 -1.77
N GLN A 81 -14.56 5.66 -3.05
CA GLN A 81 -15.91 5.96 -3.57
C GLN A 81 -16.88 4.82 -3.28
N ARG A 82 -16.49 3.56 -3.50
CA ARG A 82 -17.31 2.39 -3.17
C ARG A 82 -17.63 2.32 -1.68
N ASN A 83 -16.65 2.54 -0.81
CA ASN A 83 -16.85 2.53 0.64
C ASN A 83 -17.74 3.69 1.09
N TRP A 84 -17.55 4.88 0.54
CA TRP A 84 -18.40 6.04 0.84
C TRP A 84 -19.84 5.82 0.40
N ARG A 85 -20.06 5.29 -0.82
CA ARG A 85 -21.39 4.88 -1.30
C ARG A 85 -22.04 3.86 -0.38
N ARG A 86 -21.30 2.85 0.07
CA ARG A 86 -21.79 1.85 1.04
C ARG A 86 -22.22 2.50 2.35
N ILE A 87 -21.39 3.34 2.95
CA ILE A 87 -21.69 4.05 4.19
C ILE A 87 -22.93 4.94 4.01
N PHE A 88 -23.02 5.66 2.91
CA PHE A 88 -24.18 6.50 2.57
C PHE A 88 -25.48 5.69 2.54
N PHE A 89 -25.51 4.57 1.82
CA PHE A 89 -26.70 3.71 1.76
C PHE A 89 -27.04 3.08 3.12
N LEU A 90 -26.05 2.72 3.94
CA LEU A 90 -26.30 2.23 5.30
C LEU A 90 -26.96 3.31 6.17
N ILE A 91 -26.48 4.55 6.13
CA ILE A 91 -27.06 5.67 6.89
C ILE A 91 -28.48 5.98 6.42
N LEU A 92 -28.71 6.07 5.10
CA LEU A 92 -30.05 6.27 4.54
C LEU A 92 -31.01 5.16 4.96
N GLY A 93 -30.56 3.90 4.94
CA GLY A 93 -31.34 2.75 5.41
C GLY A 93 -31.73 2.87 6.89
N LEU A 94 -30.79 3.28 7.76
CA LEU A 94 -31.08 3.49 9.18
C LEU A 94 -32.11 4.61 9.42
N ILE A 95 -32.02 5.71 8.68
CA ILE A 95 -32.99 6.82 8.75
C ILE A 95 -34.37 6.33 8.31
N PHE A 96 -34.44 5.57 7.22
CA PHE A 96 -35.70 5.01 6.72
C PHE A 96 -36.36 4.05 7.72
N ILE A 97 -35.58 3.14 8.32
CA ILE A 97 -36.07 2.24 9.38
C ILE A 97 -36.60 3.04 10.57
N LYS A 98 -35.89 4.09 11.01
CA LYS A 98 -36.34 4.97 12.09
C LYS A 98 -37.67 5.64 11.74
N ALA A 99 -37.83 6.16 10.52
CA ALA A 99 -39.07 6.80 10.09
C ALA A 99 -40.26 5.84 10.12
N ILE A 100 -40.08 4.57 9.72
CA ILE A 100 -41.13 3.54 9.81
C ILE A 100 -41.54 3.30 11.27
N VAL A 101 -40.55 3.10 12.17
CA VAL A 101 -40.84 2.82 13.59
C VAL A 101 -41.54 4.02 14.25
N PHE A 102 -41.04 5.24 14.05
CA PHE A 102 -41.65 6.45 14.62
C PHE A 102 -43.01 6.80 14.00
N GLY A 103 -43.18 6.58 12.69
CA GLY A 103 -44.46 6.79 12.00
C GLY A 103 -45.54 5.80 12.44
N SER A 104 -45.16 4.55 12.72
CA SER A 104 -46.08 3.53 13.24
C SER A 104 -46.55 3.84 14.67
N SER A 105 -45.70 4.47 15.49
CA SER A 105 -46.08 4.87 16.85
C SER A 105 -47.08 6.03 16.88
N GLN A 106 -46.99 7.03 15.99
CA GLN A 106 -47.94 8.16 15.99
C GLN A 106 -49.37 7.76 15.60
N HIS A 107 -49.53 6.72 14.78
CA HIS A 107 -50.85 6.18 14.43
C HIS A 107 -51.54 5.43 15.59
N CYS A 108 -50.82 5.05 16.66
CA CYS A 108 -51.40 4.39 17.84
C CYS A 108 -51.79 5.35 18.97
N TYR A 109 -51.46 6.64 18.90
CA TYR A 109 -51.79 7.64 19.94
C TYR A 109 -53.01 8.51 19.59
N ILE A 110 -53.72 8.21 18.50
CA ILE A 110 -54.96 8.88 18.10
C ILE A 110 -56.10 7.85 18.18
N VAL A 111 -56.54 7.54 19.40
CA VAL A 111 -57.84 6.93 19.73
C VAL A 111 -58.34 7.57 21.01
#